data_AF-A0A2G6MUP2-F1
#
_entry.id   AF-A0A2G6MUP2-F1
#
_cell.length_a   1.000
_cell.length_b   1.000
_cell.length_c   1.000
_cell.angle_alpha   90.00
_cell.angle_beta   90.00
_cell.angle_gamma   90.00
#
_symmetry.space_group_name_H-M   'P 1'
#
loop_
_entity.id
_entity.type
_entity.pdbx_description
1 polymer ?
#
loop_
_entity_poly.entity_id
_entity_poly.type
_entity_poly.pdbx_seq_one_letter_code
_entity_poly.pdbx_strand_id
1 'polypeptide(L)'
;MLETLKNSLLTGVGMALRSKKEIEAFARQVADQSEMNQKEAKEFIETCKQRYDDAKSSLDKKVEEIVESVLKRLDLPTRADIDALNARIDALSQKNEKGA
;
A
#
# COMPACT_ATOMS: atom_id res chain seq x y z
N MET A 1 10.55 -3.76 32.96
CA MET A 1 9.24 -3.82 32.24
C MET A 1 9.14 -2.73 31.17
N LEU A 2 9.26 -1.45 31.53
CA LEU A 2 9.20 -0.32 30.56
C LEU A 2 10.24 -0.43 29.44
N GLU A 3 11.44 -0.90 29.78
CA GLU A 3 12.55 -1.09 28.84
C GLU A 3 12.33 -2.27 27.87
N THR A 4 11.73 -3.37 28.36
CA THR A 4 11.31 -4.51 27.55
C THR A 4 10.19 -4.12 26.58
N LEU A 5 9.23 -3.32 27.04
CA LEU A 5 8.16 -2.79 26.19
C LEU A 5 8.73 -1.90 25.09
N LYS A 6 9.63 -0.98 25.43
CA LYS A 6 10.32 -0.10 24.49
C LYS A 6 11.11 -0.90 23.45
N ASN A 7 11.86 -1.93 23.87
CA ASN A 7 12.60 -2.79 22.97
C ASN A 7 11.70 -3.63 22.06
N SER A 8 10.58 -4.16 22.56
CA SER A 8 9.60 -4.86 21.73
C SER A 8 8.94 -3.93 20.70
N LEU A 9 8.68 -2.68 21.08
CA LEU A 9 8.08 -1.67 20.19
C LEU A 9 9.08 -1.22 19.11
N LEU A 10 10.33 -0.94 19.49
CA LEU A 10 11.43 -0.65 18.55
C LEU A 10 11.73 -1.82 17.62
N THR A 11 11.67 -3.06 18.14
CA THR A 11 11.84 -4.27 17.33
C THR A 11 10.67 -4.45 16.37
N GLY A 12 9.43 -4.20 16.82
CA GLY A 12 8.23 -4.26 15.98
C GLY A 12 8.24 -3.22 14.86
N VAL A 13 8.64 -1.98 15.16
CA VAL A 13 8.83 -0.91 14.15
C VAL A 13 9.99 -1.24 13.22
N GLY A 14 11.11 -1.72 13.75
CA GLY A 14 12.28 -2.13 12.96
C GLY A 14 11.98 -3.30 12.03
N MET A 15 11.14 -4.25 12.44
CA MET A 15 10.65 -5.33 11.58
C MET A 15 9.67 -4.83 10.52
N ALA A 16 8.79 -3.88 10.85
CA ALA A 16 7.83 -3.31 9.90
C ALA A 16 8.50 -2.48 8.78
N LEU A 17 9.68 -1.92 9.04
CA LEU A 17 10.45 -1.11 8.09
C LEU A 17 11.37 -1.94 7.17
N ARG A 18 11.47 -3.26 7.36
CA ARG A 18 12.37 -4.11 6.59
C ARG A 18 11.86 -4.39 5.18
N SER A 19 12.81 -4.53 4.26
CA SER A 19 12.55 -4.93 2.88
C SER A 19 12.18 -6.41 2.76
N LYS A 20 11.51 -6.77 1.65
CA LYS A 20 11.19 -8.19 1.32
C LYS A 20 12.39 -9.11 1.44
N LYS A 21 13.57 -8.66 0.99
CA LYS A 21 14.82 -9.43 1.05
C LYS A 21 15.29 -9.67 2.49
N GLU A 22 15.16 -8.66 3.37
CA GLU A 22 15.54 -8.80 4.78
C GLU A 22 14.56 -9.70 5.55
N ILE A 23 13.27 -9.65 5.23
CA ILE A 23 12.28 -10.57 5.80
C ILE A 23 12.54 -12.00 5.35
N GLU A 24 12.88 -12.22 4.07
CA GLU A 24 13.27 -13.54 3.58
C GLU A 24 14.55 -14.06 4.25
N ALA A 25 15.57 -13.21 4.39
CA ALA A 25 16.81 -13.57 5.07
C ALA A 25 16.57 -13.93 6.54
N PHE A 26 15.72 -13.16 7.23
CA PHE A 26 15.32 -13.44 8.61
C PHE A 26 14.52 -14.75 8.70
N ALA A 27 13.58 -15.00 7.79
CA ALA A 27 12.82 -16.24 7.76
C ALA A 27 13.72 -17.47 7.55
N ARG A 28 14.74 -17.36 6.70
CA ARG A 28 15.77 -18.40 6.51
C ARG A 28 16.56 -18.64 7.80
N GLN A 29 17.04 -17.58 8.45
CA GLN A 29 17.77 -17.69 9.71
C GLN A 29 16.93 -18.37 10.79
N VAL A 30 15.64 -18.03 10.89
CA VAL A 30 14.71 -18.65 11.85
C VAL A 30 14.50 -20.14 11.53
N ALA A 31 14.33 -20.49 10.25
CA ALA A 31 14.17 -21.87 9.84
C ALA A 31 15.40 -22.73 10.19
N ASP A 32 16.60 -22.19 9.95
CA ASP A 32 17.88 -22.85 10.27
C ASP A 32 18.06 -23.02 11.78
N GLN A 33 17.76 -21.99 12.57
CA GLN A 33 17.86 -22.02 14.04
C GLN A 33 16.82 -22.95 14.70
N SER A 34 15.69 -23.17 14.04
CA SER A 34 14.61 -24.02 14.52
C SER A 34 14.79 -25.49 14.12
N GLU A 35 15.89 -25.83 13.46
CA GLU A 35 16.18 -27.17 12.92
C GLU A 35 15.04 -27.71 12.02
N MET A 36 14.35 -26.81 11.30
CA MET A 36 13.27 -27.20 10.40
C MET A 36 13.80 -28.11 9.30
N ASN A 37 13.03 -29.14 8.95
CA ASN A 37 13.37 -29.94 7.77
C ASN A 37 13.20 -29.11 6.48
N GLN A 38 13.77 -29.56 5.37
CA GLN A 38 13.75 -28.78 4.12
C GLN A 38 12.35 -28.42 3.62
N LYS A 39 11.35 -29.27 3.89
CA LYS A 39 9.98 -29.01 3.46
C LYS A 39 9.35 -27.91 4.32
N GLU A 40 9.49 -28.01 5.64
CA GLU A 40 8.99 -27.03 6.61
C GLU A 40 9.63 -25.66 6.40
N ALA A 41 10.96 -25.62 6.23
CA ALA A 41 11.69 -24.38 5.99
C ALA A 41 11.19 -23.66 4.72
N LYS A 42 10.95 -24.42 3.64
CA LYS A 42 10.46 -23.88 2.37
C LYS A 42 9.03 -23.34 2.49
N GLU A 43 8.14 -24.07 3.15
CA GLU A 43 6.76 -23.64 3.41
C GLU A 43 6.71 -22.39 4.31
N PHE A 44 7.57 -22.33 5.33
CA PHE A 44 7.68 -21.19 6.23
C PHE A 44 8.12 -19.92 5.49
N ILE A 45 9.21 -20.01 4.72
CA ILE A 45 9.71 -18.87 3.94
C ILE A 45 8.67 -18.37 2.94
N GLU A 46 7.97 -19.28 2.27
CA GLU A 46 6.92 -18.92 1.30
C GLU A 46 5.74 -18.22 1.98
N THR A 47 5.32 -18.72 3.15
CA THR A 47 4.28 -18.09 3.96
C THR A 47 4.67 -16.68 4.39
N CYS A 48 5.91 -16.47 4.81
CA CYS A 48 6.43 -15.14 5.15
C CYS A 48 6.41 -14.18 3.95
N LYS A 49 6.76 -14.66 2.75
CA LYS A 49 6.71 -13.87 1.52
C LYS A 49 5.29 -13.47 1.15
N GLN A 50 4.36 -14.42 1.15
CA GLN A 50 2.95 -14.15 0.85
C GLN A 50 2.38 -13.11 1.82
N ARG A 51 2.63 -13.28 3.12
CA ARG A 51 2.15 -12.35 4.15
C ARG A 51 2.72 -10.95 4.00
N TYR A 52 3.97 -10.82 3.54
CA TYR A 52 4.55 -9.52 3.20
C TYR A 52 3.85 -8.88 2.00
N ASP A 53 3.63 -9.64 0.93
CA ASP A 53 2.99 -9.15 -0.28
C ASP A 53 1.53 -8.71 0.01
N ASP A 54 0.79 -9.47 0.83
CA ASP A 54 -0.55 -9.11 1.29
C ASP A 54 -0.55 -7.82 2.12
N ALA A 55 0.39 -7.69 3.06
CA ALA A 55 0.52 -6.50 3.88
C ALA A 55 0.86 -5.26 3.03
N LYS A 56 1.74 -5.42 2.02
CA LYS A 56 2.08 -4.35 1.08
C LYS A 56 0.87 -3.91 0.25
N SER A 57 0.12 -4.87 -0.30
CA SER A 57 -1.10 -4.61 -1.07
C SER A 57 -2.16 -3.90 -0.24
N SER A 58 -2.39 -4.33 1.00
CA SER A 58 -3.31 -3.66 1.92
C SER A 58 -2.87 -2.24 2.27
N LEU A 59 -1.56 -2.02 2.46
CA LEU A 59 -1.02 -0.69 2.71
C LEU A 59 -1.22 0.23 1.50
N ASP A 60 -0.94 -0.25 0.29
CA ASP A 60 -1.10 0.54 -0.95
C ASP A 60 -2.55 0.98 -1.14
N LYS A 61 -3.52 0.09 -0.89
CA LYS A 61 -4.96 0.45 -0.89
C LYS A 61 -5.30 1.52 0.14
N LYS A 62 -4.80 1.39 1.37
CA LYS A 62 -5.04 2.41 2.42
C LYS A 62 -4.44 3.76 2.04
N VAL A 63 -3.26 3.77 1.43
CA VAL A 63 -2.64 5.02 0.97
C VAL A 63 -3.49 5.65 -0.13
N GLU A 64 -3.99 4.88 -1.09
CA GLU A 64 -4.90 5.36 -2.13
C GLU A 64 -6.18 5.97 -1.53
N GLU A 65 -6.83 5.27 -0.59
CA GLU A 65 -8.03 5.75 0.11
C GLU A 65 -7.76 7.06 0.88
N ILE A 66 -6.60 7.16 1.56
CA ILE A 66 -6.22 8.37 2.29
C ILE A 66 -6.02 9.54 1.32
N VAL A 67 -5.29 9.32 0.22
CA VAL A 67 -5.06 10.36 -0.79
C VAL A 67 -6.38 10.81 -1.39
N GLU A 68 -7.24 9.88 -1.79
CA GLU A 68 -8.57 10.19 -2.32
C GLU A 68 -9.42 10.99 -1.31
N SER A 69 -9.40 10.59 -0.04
CA SER A 69 -10.10 11.30 1.03
C SER A 69 -9.58 12.73 1.22
N VAL A 70 -8.27 12.93 1.19
CA VAL A 70 -7.65 14.26 1.31
C VAL A 70 -8.02 15.14 0.12
N LEU A 71 -7.95 14.62 -1.11
CA LEU A 71 -8.33 15.37 -2.31
C LEU A 71 -9.80 15.80 -2.26
N LYS A 72 -10.69 14.91 -1.83
CA LYS A 72 -12.11 15.22 -1.60
C LYS A 72 -12.31 16.31 -0.54
N ARG A 73 -11.56 16.25 0.57
CA ARG A 73 -11.65 17.23 1.66
C ARG A 73 -11.12 18.62 1.28
N LEU A 74 -10.26 18.70 0.28
CA LEU A 74 -9.74 19.97 -0.25
C LEU A 74 -10.62 20.52 -1.40
N ASP A 75 -11.77 19.89 -1.66
CA ASP A 75 -12.68 20.23 -2.77
C ASP A 75 -11.97 20.29 -4.13
N LEU A 76 -10.95 19.44 -4.33
CA LEU A 76 -10.21 19.39 -5.58
C LEU A 76 -10.98 18.58 -6.63
N PRO A 77 -11.28 19.17 -7.81
CA PRO A 77 -11.97 18.44 -8.87
C PRO A 77 -11.06 17.37 -9.48
N THR A 78 -11.65 16.24 -9.84
CA THR A 78 -10.95 15.19 -10.56
C THR A 78 -10.75 15.57 -12.03
N ARG A 79 -9.86 14.86 -12.72
CA ARG A 79 -9.71 15.05 -14.16
C ARG A 79 -11.01 14.77 -14.92
N ALA A 80 -11.79 13.78 -14.48
CA ALA A 80 -13.08 13.46 -15.08
C ALA A 80 -14.08 14.60 -14.93
N ASP A 81 -14.07 15.31 -13.80
CA ASP A 81 -14.92 16.49 -13.59
C ASP A 81 -14.57 17.62 -14.56
N ILE A 82 -13.27 17.84 -14.79
CA ILE A 82 -12.76 18.83 -15.76
C ILE A 82 -13.15 18.44 -17.19
N ASP A 83 -12.96 17.17 -17.57
CA ASP A 83 -13.29 16.68 -18.91
C ASP A 83 -14.80 16.79 -19.18
N ALA A 84 -15.64 16.50 -18.19
CA ALA A 84 -17.09 16.66 -18.29
C ALA A 84 -17.50 18.14 -18.43
N LEU A 85 -16.81 19.05 -17.74
CA LEU A 85 -17.01 20.49 -17.89
C LEU A 85 -16.61 20.97 -19.29
N ASN A 86 -15.47 20.54 -19.81
CA ASN A 86 -15.01 20.88 -21.17
C ASN A 86 -16.01 20.41 -22.23
N ALA A 87 -16.47 19.16 -22.15
CA ALA A 87 -17.47 18.63 -23.07
C ALA A 87 -18.79 19.43 -23.06
N ARG A 88 -19.22 19.89 -21.88
CA ARG A 88 -20.39 20.78 -21.76
C ARG A 88 -20.13 22.15 -22.38
N ILE A 89 -18.95 22.73 -22.18
CA ILE A 89 -18.55 24.01 -22.77
C ILE A 89 -18.54 23.92 -24.30
N ASP A 90 -17.99 22.84 -24.86
CA ASP A 90 -17.95 22.62 -26.31
C ASP A 90 -19.36 22.50 -26.90
N ALA A 91 -20.23 21.74 -26.24
CA ALA A 91 -21.63 21.57 -26.68
C ALA A 91 -22.43 22.88 -26.62
N LEU A 92 -22.18 23.71 -25.60
CA LEU A 92 -22.81 25.03 -25.50
C LEU A 92 -22.27 25.99 -26.56
N SER A 93 -20.96 25.98 -26.80
CA SER A 93 -20.31 26.80 -27.83
C SER A 93 -20.88 26.50 -29.21
N GLN A 94 -21.00 25.22 -29.59
CA GLN A 94 -21.62 24.83 -30.85
C GLN A 94 -23.08 25.24 -30.98
N LYS A 95 -23.86 25.23 -29.89
CA LYS A 95 -25.26 25.68 -29.92
C LYS A 95 -25.37 27.19 -30.15
N ASN A 96 -24.50 27.97 -29.54
CA ASN A 96 -24.47 29.42 -29.73
C ASN A 96 -24.01 29.79 -31.15
N GLU A 97 -23.05 29.07 -31.73
CA GLU A 97 -22.61 29.29 -33.12
C GLU A 97 -23.68 28.93 -34.16
N LYS A 98 -24.58 27.99 -33.86
CA LYS A 98 -25.69 27.61 -34.76
C LYS A 98 -26.93 28.50 -34.63
N GLY A 99 -26.98 29.33 -33.58
CA GLY A 99 -28.09 30.26 -33.30
C GLY A 99 -27.81 31.72 -33.69
N ALA A 100 -26.58 32.04 -34.11
CA ALA A 100 -26.17 33.32 -34.69
C ALA A 100 -26.11 33.23 -36.22
#